data_AF-A0A2D6I172-F1
#
_entry.id   AF-A0A2D6I172-F1
#
_cell.length_a   1.000
_cell.length_b   1.000
_cell.length_c   1.000
_cell.angle_alpha   90.00
_cell.angle_beta   90.00
_cell.angle_gamma   90.00
#
_symmetry.space_group_name_H-M   'P 1'
#
loop_
_entity.id
_entity.type
_entity.pdbx_description
1 polymer ?
#
loop_
_entity_poly.entity_id
_entity_poly.type
_entity_poly.pdbx_seq_one_letter_code
_entity_poly.pdbx_strand_id
1 'polypeptide(L)'
;RKRVREETKAAREALVTEAEALSDSTSWKSTSERYSAMVEEWKALPRSDRSLEQDLWKRLSSARASFDKRRRAHFAQLDSQRKEAVAAKRELITKAEALADSTDWGPTTRAFRSLMDQWKRAPRGSRSDEDKLWKKFKAAQDSFYSAMKAADAAKDAELAPNVEMKEALVVKAEALLPLDGSTDLGQVKRQLRSIQEQWDKAGDLPRSDRSRLESRLKKVEDAVRKAESSAWDRDDPDKRARAESTANAFTDALAKQEADLEQARAAGDERAVRKLEQSIESTRALLEAAQRIAQ
;
A
#
# COMPACT_ATOMS: atom_id res chain seq x y z
N ARG A 1 79.89 -38.05 13.41
CA ARG A 1 79.53 -37.29 14.63
C ARG A 1 79.33 -35.79 14.38
N LYS A 2 80.27 -35.06 13.76
CA LYS A 2 80.08 -33.62 13.43
C LYS A 2 78.95 -33.37 12.42
N ARG A 3 78.94 -34.10 11.30
CA ARG A 3 77.91 -34.03 10.25
C ARG A 3 76.48 -34.24 10.77
N VAL A 4 76.24 -35.32 11.52
CA VAL A 4 74.92 -35.62 12.13
C VAL A 4 74.42 -34.49 13.06
N ARG A 5 75.33 -33.83 13.79
CA ARG A 5 74.96 -32.69 14.65
C ARG A 5 74.55 -31.45 13.83
N GLU A 6 75.28 -31.16 12.75
CA GLU A 6 74.92 -30.05 11.84
C GLU A 6 73.60 -30.32 11.11
N GLU A 7 73.38 -31.55 10.62
CA GLU A 7 72.12 -31.95 9.98
C GLU A 7 70.93 -31.86 10.96
N THR A 8 71.12 -32.28 12.22
CA THR A 8 70.10 -32.16 13.29
C THR A 8 69.79 -30.70 13.59
N LYS A 9 70.82 -29.84 13.65
CA LYS A 9 70.67 -28.40 13.86
C LYS A 9 69.86 -27.76 12.72
N ALA A 10 70.25 -28.03 11.47
CA ALA A 10 69.57 -27.48 10.30
C ALA A 10 68.11 -27.93 10.23
N ALA A 11 67.81 -29.20 10.56
CA ALA A 11 66.44 -29.69 10.63
C ALA A 11 65.60 -28.97 11.71
N ARG A 12 66.16 -28.73 12.90
CA ARG A 12 65.48 -27.97 13.97
C ARG A 12 65.26 -26.51 13.59
N GLU A 13 66.25 -25.87 12.96
CA GLU A 13 66.12 -24.50 12.45
C GLU A 13 65.05 -24.38 11.36
N ALA A 14 64.92 -25.37 10.47
CA ALA A 14 63.86 -25.43 9.48
C ALA A 14 62.47 -25.55 10.13
N LEU A 15 62.31 -26.43 11.13
CA LEU A 15 61.06 -26.56 11.89
C LEU A 15 60.66 -25.25 12.58
N VAL A 16 61.63 -24.55 13.19
CA VAL A 16 61.38 -23.26 13.85
C VAL A 16 60.99 -22.18 12.84
N THR A 17 61.68 -22.11 11.70
CA THR A 17 61.39 -21.13 10.65
C THR A 17 59.99 -21.33 10.08
N GLU A 18 59.60 -22.57 9.82
CA GLU A 18 58.26 -22.90 9.35
C GLU A 18 57.20 -22.60 10.43
N ALA A 19 57.47 -22.92 11.69
CA ALA A 19 56.58 -22.61 12.80
C ALA A 19 56.36 -21.10 12.97
N GLU A 20 57.39 -20.28 12.83
CA GLU A 20 57.30 -18.83 12.88
C GLU A 20 56.48 -18.30 11.69
N ALA A 21 56.68 -18.83 10.48
CA ALA A 21 55.89 -18.46 9.30
C ALA A 21 54.40 -18.84 9.44
N LEU A 22 54.08 -19.91 10.16
CA LEU A 22 52.71 -20.36 10.39
C LEU A 22 52.00 -19.66 11.56
N SER A 23 52.72 -18.88 12.37
CA SER A 23 52.17 -18.28 13.59
C SER A 23 50.98 -17.34 13.33
N ASP A 24 50.96 -16.74 12.13
CA ASP A 24 49.90 -15.83 11.70
C ASP A 24 48.87 -16.44 10.75
N SER A 25 48.96 -17.74 10.47
CA SER A 25 48.00 -18.47 9.62
C SER A 25 46.57 -18.42 10.18
N THR A 26 45.60 -18.28 9.29
CA THR A 26 44.15 -18.39 9.58
C THR A 26 43.59 -19.76 9.21
N SER A 27 44.43 -20.65 8.67
CA SER A 27 44.05 -22.04 8.35
C SER A 27 44.06 -22.90 9.62
N TRP A 28 43.14 -22.61 10.54
CA TRP A 28 43.17 -23.08 11.94
C TRP A 28 43.32 -24.59 12.10
N LYS A 29 42.69 -25.38 11.23
CA LYS A 29 42.72 -26.85 11.28
C LYS A 29 44.06 -27.40 10.80
N SER A 30 44.43 -27.11 9.56
CA SER A 30 45.67 -27.62 8.95
C SER A 30 46.92 -27.11 9.65
N THR A 31 46.93 -25.85 10.11
CA THR A 31 48.07 -25.31 10.87
C THR A 31 48.18 -25.96 12.25
N SER A 32 47.08 -26.31 12.91
CA SER A 32 47.12 -27.08 14.17
C SER A 32 47.64 -28.50 13.98
N GLU A 33 47.25 -29.16 12.88
CA GLU A 33 47.74 -30.48 12.50
C GLU A 33 49.25 -30.40 12.20
N ARG A 34 49.68 -29.35 11.47
CA ARG A 34 51.10 -29.12 11.18
C ARG A 34 51.94 -28.87 12.43
N TYR A 35 51.51 -28.01 13.36
CA TYR A 35 52.21 -27.83 14.64
C TYR A 35 52.32 -29.12 15.45
N SER A 36 51.33 -30.01 15.36
CA SER A 36 51.39 -31.32 16.00
C SER A 36 52.44 -32.22 15.35
N ALA A 37 52.48 -32.26 14.01
CA ALA A 37 53.50 -32.97 13.25
C ALA A 37 54.92 -32.43 13.51
N MET A 38 55.11 -31.11 13.56
CA MET A 38 56.39 -30.47 13.87
C MET A 38 56.95 -30.89 15.23
N VAL A 39 56.08 -31.09 16.23
CA VAL A 39 56.52 -31.55 17.56
C VAL A 39 56.95 -33.02 17.52
N GLU A 40 56.28 -33.87 16.75
CA GLU A 40 56.71 -35.26 16.57
C GLU A 40 58.00 -35.36 15.75
N GLU A 41 58.13 -34.57 14.68
CA GLU A 41 59.37 -34.41 13.91
C GLU A 41 60.53 -33.94 14.81
N TRP A 42 60.28 -32.94 15.66
CA TRP A 42 61.26 -32.46 16.63
C TRP A 42 61.76 -33.56 17.59
N LYS A 43 60.83 -34.38 18.12
CA LYS A 43 61.15 -35.49 19.04
C LYS A 43 61.92 -36.61 18.36
N ALA A 44 61.67 -36.84 17.06
CA ALA A 44 62.34 -37.87 16.29
C ALA A 44 63.81 -37.52 15.97
N LEU A 45 64.19 -36.24 16.06
CA LEU A 45 65.56 -35.80 15.78
C LEU A 45 66.54 -36.21 16.91
N PRO A 46 67.79 -36.61 16.57
CA PRO A 46 68.81 -36.96 17.55
C PRO A 46 69.12 -35.82 18.54
N ARG A 47 69.67 -36.14 19.72
CA ARG A 47 70.13 -35.12 20.67
C ARG A 47 71.31 -34.31 20.10
N SER A 48 71.26 -32.99 20.27
CA SER A 48 72.35 -32.07 19.89
C SER A 48 72.84 -31.28 21.10
N ASP A 49 73.54 -30.16 20.86
CA ASP A 49 73.85 -29.18 21.90
C ASP A 49 72.57 -28.77 22.66
N ARG A 50 72.61 -28.89 23.99
CA ARG A 50 71.45 -28.69 24.86
C ARG A 50 71.01 -27.22 24.91
N SER A 51 71.94 -26.27 24.84
CA SER A 51 71.62 -24.84 24.88
C SER A 51 70.88 -24.44 23.61
N LEU A 52 71.44 -24.82 22.46
CA LEU A 52 70.82 -24.54 21.16
C LEU A 52 69.44 -25.20 21.02
N GLU A 53 69.30 -26.45 21.48
CA GLU A 53 68.03 -27.16 21.48
C GLU A 53 66.97 -26.42 22.33
N GLN A 54 67.34 -25.92 23.50
CA GLN A 54 66.44 -25.14 24.35
C GLN A 54 66.01 -23.82 23.69
N ASP A 55 66.93 -23.10 23.06
CA ASP A 55 66.63 -21.83 22.39
C ASP A 55 65.69 -22.02 21.18
N LEU A 56 65.99 -23.01 20.33
CA LEU A 56 65.16 -23.34 19.17
C LEU A 56 63.78 -23.88 19.61
N TRP A 57 63.73 -24.72 20.65
CA TRP A 57 62.46 -25.21 21.21
C TRP A 57 61.60 -24.06 21.76
N LYS A 58 62.21 -23.08 22.44
CA LYS A 58 61.53 -21.91 22.96
C LYS A 58 60.89 -21.09 21.84
N ARG A 59 61.58 -20.90 20.71
CA ARG A 59 61.04 -20.22 19.52
C ARG A 59 59.85 -20.97 18.91
N LEU A 60 60.00 -22.27 18.66
CA LEU A 60 58.92 -23.15 18.16
C LEU A 60 57.69 -23.10 19.08
N SER A 61 57.90 -23.27 20.38
CA SER A 61 56.84 -23.25 21.39
C SER A 61 56.15 -21.89 21.48
N SER A 62 56.90 -20.80 21.36
CA SER A 62 56.36 -19.43 21.35
C SER A 62 55.49 -19.17 20.12
N ALA A 63 55.94 -19.58 18.93
CA ALA A 63 55.18 -19.46 17.70
C ALA A 63 53.85 -20.23 17.78
N ARG A 64 53.91 -21.49 18.23
CA ARG A 64 52.71 -22.32 18.48
C ARG A 64 51.77 -21.68 19.51
N ALA A 65 52.30 -21.18 20.63
CA ALA A 65 51.49 -20.56 21.68
C ALA A 65 50.77 -19.30 21.19
N SER A 66 51.43 -18.49 20.34
CA SER A 66 50.82 -17.32 19.70
C SER A 66 49.65 -17.73 18.79
N PHE A 67 49.87 -18.71 17.91
CA PHE A 67 48.83 -19.28 17.05
C PHE A 67 47.65 -19.84 17.87
N ASP A 68 47.91 -20.66 18.90
CA ASP A 68 46.88 -21.25 19.74
C ASP A 68 46.07 -20.21 20.51
N LYS A 69 46.71 -19.11 20.95
CA LYS A 69 46.01 -17.97 21.57
C LYS A 69 45.07 -17.30 20.57
N ARG A 70 45.54 -17.01 19.35
CA ARG A 70 44.73 -16.40 18.29
C ARG A 70 43.55 -17.30 17.88
N ARG A 71 43.81 -18.59 17.69
CA ARG A 71 42.77 -19.59 17.36
C ARG A 71 41.67 -19.62 18.42
N ARG A 72 42.05 -19.69 19.70
CA ARG A 72 41.09 -19.67 20.82
C ARG A 72 40.28 -18.38 20.84
N ALA A 73 40.92 -17.23 20.67
CA ALA A 73 40.23 -15.94 20.62
C ALA A 73 39.24 -15.86 19.46
N HIS A 74 39.62 -16.31 18.25
CA HIS A 74 38.76 -16.33 17.08
C HIS A 74 37.49 -17.19 17.29
N PHE A 75 37.64 -18.43 17.78
CA PHE A 75 36.48 -19.29 18.01
C PHE A 75 35.63 -18.83 19.21
N ALA A 76 36.23 -18.24 20.24
CA ALA A 76 35.47 -17.63 21.34
C ALA A 76 34.64 -16.44 20.85
N GLN A 77 35.20 -15.59 19.98
CA GLN A 77 34.47 -14.47 19.37
C GLN A 77 33.31 -14.96 18.49
N LEU A 78 33.54 -15.96 17.63
CA LEU A 78 32.48 -16.55 16.81
C LEU A 78 31.37 -17.18 17.65
N ASP A 79 31.71 -17.85 18.75
CA ASP A 79 30.74 -18.42 19.67
C ASP A 79 29.91 -17.32 20.38
N SER A 80 30.55 -16.25 20.84
CA SER A 80 29.86 -15.08 21.42
C SER A 80 28.88 -14.46 20.43
N GLN A 81 29.32 -14.18 19.21
CA GLN A 81 28.48 -13.60 18.15
C GLN A 81 27.26 -14.49 17.83
N ARG A 82 27.46 -15.81 17.78
CA ARG A 82 26.35 -16.76 17.56
C ARG A 82 25.37 -16.77 18.74
N LYS A 83 25.87 -16.74 19.98
CA LYS A 83 25.03 -16.68 21.19
C LYS A 83 24.21 -15.38 21.23
N GLU A 84 24.83 -14.25 20.93
CA GLU A 84 24.18 -12.94 20.84
C GLU A 84 23.08 -12.95 19.76
N ALA A 85 23.37 -13.49 18.57
CA ALA A 85 22.38 -13.64 17.50
C ALA A 85 21.18 -14.50 17.91
N VAL A 86 21.44 -15.65 18.55
CA VAL A 86 20.38 -16.54 19.04
C VAL A 86 19.56 -15.87 20.15
N ALA A 87 20.20 -15.18 21.10
CA ALA A 87 19.52 -14.48 22.18
C ALA A 87 18.61 -13.37 21.63
N ALA A 88 19.14 -12.49 20.78
CA ALA A 88 18.36 -11.42 20.16
C ALA A 88 17.14 -11.95 19.41
N LYS A 89 17.29 -13.03 18.63
CA LYS A 89 16.18 -13.63 17.89
C LYS A 89 15.16 -14.33 18.78
N ARG A 90 15.59 -14.93 19.89
CA ARG A 90 14.67 -15.49 20.90
C ARG A 90 13.80 -14.43 21.56
N GLU A 91 14.37 -13.26 21.85
CA GLU A 91 13.58 -12.13 22.37
C GLU A 91 12.55 -11.66 21.36
N LEU A 92 12.91 -11.56 20.08
CA LEU A 92 11.97 -11.22 19.01
C LEU A 92 10.85 -12.26 18.87
N ILE A 93 11.17 -13.55 18.99
CA ILE A 93 10.17 -14.63 18.99
C ILE A 93 9.24 -14.50 20.18
N THR A 94 9.76 -14.26 21.39
CA THR A 94 8.94 -14.09 22.60
C THR A 94 7.95 -12.93 22.43
N LYS A 95 8.40 -11.81 21.86
CA LYS A 95 7.52 -10.67 21.54
C LYS A 95 6.49 -11.03 20.46
N ALA A 96 6.87 -11.80 19.45
CA ALA A 96 5.96 -12.26 18.40
C ALA A 96 4.89 -13.22 18.95
N GLU A 97 5.28 -14.17 19.80
CA GLU A 97 4.40 -15.14 20.45
C GLU A 97 3.39 -14.42 21.37
N ALA A 98 3.81 -13.41 22.12
CA ALA A 98 2.92 -12.59 22.95
C ALA A 98 1.86 -11.81 22.13
N LEU A 99 2.09 -11.60 20.84
CA LEU A 99 1.19 -10.89 19.93
C LEU A 99 0.34 -11.84 19.06
N ALA A 100 0.64 -13.15 19.08
CA ALA A 100 0.07 -14.10 18.13
C ALA A 100 -1.46 -14.22 18.23
N ASP A 101 -2.00 -14.09 19.44
CA ASP A 101 -3.43 -14.25 19.73
C ASP A 101 -4.15 -12.89 19.94
N SER A 102 -3.47 -11.77 19.66
CA SER A 102 -4.05 -10.44 19.80
C SER A 102 -5.14 -10.20 18.75
N THR A 103 -6.28 -9.68 19.17
CA THR A 103 -7.38 -9.24 18.30
C THR A 103 -7.32 -7.75 17.94
N ASP A 104 -6.31 -7.03 18.44
CA ASP A 104 -6.07 -5.63 18.08
C ASP A 104 -5.33 -5.54 16.74
N TRP A 105 -6.07 -5.81 15.66
CA TRP A 105 -5.51 -6.11 14.33
C TRP A 105 -4.57 -5.02 13.80
N GLY A 106 -4.95 -3.74 13.91
CA GLY A 106 -4.19 -2.63 13.33
C GLY A 106 -2.83 -2.40 13.99
N PRO A 107 -2.79 -2.08 15.30
CA PRO A 107 -1.57 -1.97 16.09
C PRO A 107 -0.70 -3.23 16.05
N THR A 108 -1.30 -4.42 16.18
CA THR A 108 -0.54 -5.68 16.17
C THR A 108 0.12 -5.94 14.82
N THR A 109 -0.55 -5.62 13.71
CA THR A 109 0.06 -5.69 12.37
C THR A 109 1.28 -4.77 12.25
N ARG A 110 1.23 -3.56 12.81
CA ARG A 110 2.40 -2.65 12.84
C ARG A 110 3.53 -3.21 13.70
N ALA A 111 3.20 -3.81 14.84
CA ALA A 111 4.19 -4.45 15.72
C ALA A 111 4.89 -5.62 15.01
N PHE A 112 4.15 -6.52 14.35
CA PHE A 112 4.75 -7.62 13.57
C PHE A 112 5.65 -7.13 12.43
N ARG A 113 5.30 -6.03 11.76
CA ARG A 113 6.20 -5.41 10.76
C ARG A 113 7.51 -4.93 11.40
N SER A 114 7.43 -4.24 12.53
CA SER A 114 8.62 -3.80 13.27
C SER A 114 9.49 -4.98 13.72
N LEU A 115 8.88 -6.05 14.25
CA LEU A 115 9.59 -7.26 14.65
C LEU A 115 10.31 -7.93 13.47
N MET A 116 9.68 -7.96 12.30
CA MET A 116 10.28 -8.50 11.07
C MET A 116 11.48 -7.65 10.59
N ASP A 117 11.41 -6.33 10.75
CA ASP A 117 12.54 -5.45 10.43
C ASP A 117 13.69 -5.61 11.43
N GLN A 118 13.38 -5.75 12.73
CA GLN A 118 14.36 -6.09 13.75
C GLN A 118 15.00 -7.45 13.49
N TRP A 119 14.22 -8.45 13.06
CA TRP A 119 14.70 -9.78 12.70
C TRP A 119 15.72 -9.74 11.57
N LYS A 120 15.43 -8.97 10.51
CA LYS A 120 16.34 -8.79 9.35
C LYS A 120 17.66 -8.10 9.74
N ARG A 121 17.61 -7.20 10.72
CA ARG A 121 18.78 -6.46 11.24
C ARG A 121 19.60 -7.27 12.25
N ALA A 122 18.99 -8.25 12.92
CA ALA A 122 19.66 -9.06 13.91
C ALA A 122 20.83 -9.85 13.29
N PRO A 123 21.95 -10.01 14.03
CA PRO A 123 23.08 -10.79 13.55
C PRO A 123 22.69 -12.24 13.26
N ARG A 124 23.50 -12.92 12.44
CA ARG A 124 23.23 -14.30 12.01
C ARG A 124 24.03 -15.30 12.83
N GLY A 125 23.34 -16.31 13.33
CA GLY A 125 23.89 -17.48 13.99
C GLY A 125 24.27 -18.59 13.01
N SER A 126 24.33 -19.83 13.50
CA SER A 126 24.51 -21.00 12.65
C SER A 126 23.27 -21.22 11.78
N ARG A 127 23.44 -21.78 10.57
CA ARG A 127 22.31 -22.07 9.67
C ARG A 127 21.21 -22.91 10.34
N SER A 128 21.59 -23.90 11.15
CA SER A 128 20.63 -24.75 11.86
C SER A 128 19.81 -23.97 12.88
N ASP A 129 20.44 -23.06 13.63
CA ASP A 129 19.74 -22.23 14.61
C ASP A 129 18.83 -21.22 13.92
N GLU A 130 19.32 -20.59 12.84
CA GLU A 130 18.54 -19.67 12.01
C GLU A 130 17.25 -20.29 11.51
N ASP A 131 17.32 -21.49 10.92
CA ASP A 131 16.14 -22.17 10.38
C ASP A 131 15.12 -22.52 11.48
N LYS A 132 15.59 -22.95 12.66
CA LYS A 132 14.72 -23.26 13.80
C LYS A 132 14.06 -22.01 14.36
N LEU A 133 14.82 -20.95 14.56
CA LEU A 133 14.32 -19.69 15.10
C LEU A 133 13.32 -19.06 14.11
N TRP A 134 13.64 -19.07 12.81
CA TRP A 134 12.75 -18.54 11.77
C TRP A 134 11.41 -19.27 11.74
N LYS A 135 11.41 -20.61 11.80
CA LYS A 135 10.18 -21.40 11.85
C LYS A 135 9.28 -20.99 13.02
N LYS A 136 9.85 -20.74 14.21
CA LYS A 136 9.08 -20.30 15.38
C LYS A 136 8.51 -18.89 15.19
N PHE A 137 9.35 -17.94 14.75
CA PHE A 137 8.90 -16.58 14.47
C PHE A 137 7.77 -16.56 13.44
N LYS A 138 7.93 -17.35 12.38
CA LYS A 138 6.94 -17.45 11.30
C LYS A 138 5.65 -18.10 11.77
N ALA A 139 5.71 -19.14 12.61
CA ALA A 139 4.52 -19.74 13.19
C ALA A 139 3.68 -18.75 14.02
N ALA A 140 4.32 -17.92 14.85
CA ALA A 140 3.63 -16.86 15.60
C ALA A 140 2.97 -15.83 14.67
N GLN A 141 3.70 -15.42 13.62
CA GLN A 141 3.16 -14.51 12.60
C GLN A 141 1.95 -15.12 11.86
N ASP A 142 2.06 -16.39 11.45
CA ASP A 142 1.01 -17.08 10.68
C ASP A 142 -0.25 -17.29 11.53
N SER A 143 -0.11 -17.58 12.82
CA SER A 143 -1.25 -17.67 13.76
C SER A 143 -2.08 -16.38 13.74
N PHE A 144 -1.41 -15.23 13.94
CA PHE A 144 -2.06 -13.92 13.96
C PHE A 144 -2.77 -13.59 12.63
N TYR A 145 -2.09 -13.73 11.50
CA TYR A 145 -2.69 -13.39 10.20
C TYR A 145 -3.79 -14.37 9.78
N SER A 146 -3.70 -15.63 10.19
CA SER A 146 -4.78 -16.61 9.99
C SER A 146 -6.02 -16.21 10.80
N ALA A 147 -5.85 -15.86 12.08
CA ALA A 147 -6.93 -15.39 12.94
C ALA A 147 -7.57 -14.10 12.41
N MET A 148 -6.75 -13.13 11.96
CA MET A 148 -7.24 -11.89 11.36
C MET A 148 -8.06 -12.15 10.10
N LYS A 149 -7.56 -13.02 9.20
CA LYS A 149 -8.28 -13.40 7.98
C LYS A 149 -9.59 -14.11 8.29
N ALA A 150 -9.60 -14.99 9.30
CA ALA A 150 -10.81 -15.67 9.73
C ALA A 150 -11.84 -14.68 10.31
N ALA A 151 -11.40 -13.69 11.09
CA ALA A 151 -12.26 -12.65 11.62
C ALA A 151 -12.86 -11.75 10.52
N ASP A 152 -12.07 -11.38 9.51
CA ASP A 152 -12.58 -10.64 8.35
C ASP A 152 -13.58 -11.47 7.54
N ALA A 153 -13.28 -12.76 7.30
CA ALA A 153 -14.19 -13.66 6.60
C ALA A 153 -15.50 -13.89 7.37
N ALA A 154 -15.46 -13.97 8.70
CA ALA A 154 -16.65 -14.09 9.54
C ALA A 154 -17.54 -12.85 9.41
N LYS A 155 -16.95 -11.64 9.45
CA LYS A 155 -17.70 -10.38 9.23
C LYS A 155 -18.32 -10.32 7.84
N ASP A 156 -17.57 -10.70 6.81
CA ASP A 156 -18.11 -10.72 5.45
C ASP A 156 -19.27 -11.74 5.32
N ALA A 157 -19.18 -12.89 5.99
CA ALA A 157 -20.25 -13.89 6.02
C ALA A 157 -21.50 -13.39 6.77
N GLU A 158 -21.34 -12.66 7.88
CA GLU A 158 -22.45 -12.01 8.60
C GLU A 158 -23.18 -10.97 7.73
N LEU A 159 -22.45 -10.29 6.85
CA LEU A 159 -23.00 -9.27 5.94
C LEU A 159 -23.51 -9.85 4.61
N ALA A 160 -23.25 -11.12 4.31
CA ALA A 160 -23.64 -11.74 3.03
C ALA A 160 -25.16 -11.68 2.75
N PRO A 161 -26.07 -11.89 3.73
CA PRO A 161 -27.51 -11.74 3.49
C PRO A 161 -27.93 -10.32 3.06
N ASN A 162 -27.20 -9.30 3.51
CA ASN A 162 -27.49 -7.92 3.14
C ASN A 162 -27.20 -7.67 1.66
N VAL A 163 -26.27 -8.43 1.05
CA VAL A 163 -25.96 -8.33 -0.39
C VAL A 163 -27.19 -8.68 -1.22
N GLU A 164 -27.85 -9.80 -0.95
CA GLU A 164 -29.04 -10.23 -1.70
C GLU A 164 -30.18 -9.23 -1.57
N MET A 165 -30.44 -8.74 -0.34
CA MET A 165 -31.48 -7.74 -0.08
C MET A 165 -31.18 -6.43 -0.84
N LYS A 166 -29.95 -5.94 -0.76
CA LYS A 166 -29.54 -4.69 -1.42
C LYS A 166 -29.46 -4.82 -2.94
N GLU A 167 -29.09 -5.99 -3.46
CA GLU A 167 -29.12 -6.26 -4.90
C GLU A 167 -30.56 -6.23 -5.44
N ALA A 168 -31.53 -6.79 -4.71
CA ALA A 168 -32.94 -6.69 -5.06
C ALA A 168 -33.44 -5.23 -5.04
N LEU A 169 -32.99 -4.41 -4.08
CA LEU A 169 -33.31 -2.99 -4.01
C LEU A 169 -32.73 -2.19 -5.19
N VAL A 170 -31.49 -2.49 -5.59
CA VAL A 170 -30.87 -1.87 -6.76
C VAL A 170 -31.63 -2.23 -8.03
N VAL A 171 -32.03 -3.48 -8.22
CA VAL A 171 -32.84 -3.89 -9.38
C VAL A 171 -34.17 -3.12 -9.41
N LYS A 172 -34.84 -2.95 -8.25
CA LYS A 172 -36.05 -2.10 -8.16
C LYS A 172 -35.77 -0.64 -8.51
N ALA A 173 -34.63 -0.09 -8.11
CA ALA A 173 -34.24 1.28 -8.43
C ALA A 173 -33.94 1.43 -9.94
N GLU A 174 -33.21 0.49 -10.52
CA GLU A 174 -32.90 0.48 -11.95
C GLU A 174 -34.17 0.38 -12.81
N ALA A 175 -35.20 -0.32 -12.33
CA ALA A 175 -36.51 -0.39 -12.98
C ALA A 175 -37.31 0.94 -12.97
N LEU A 176 -36.87 1.96 -12.22
CA LEU A 176 -37.43 3.31 -12.31
C LEU A 176 -36.96 4.06 -13.57
N LEU A 177 -35.98 3.50 -14.29
CA LEU A 177 -35.47 4.05 -15.54
C LEU A 177 -36.03 3.26 -16.74
N PRO A 178 -36.15 3.89 -17.94
CA PRO A 178 -35.80 5.28 -18.25
C PRO A 178 -36.86 6.28 -17.77
N LEU A 179 -36.44 7.53 -17.55
CA LEU A 179 -37.33 8.65 -17.24
C LEU A 179 -37.63 9.39 -18.54
N ASP A 180 -38.88 9.33 -19.00
CA ASP A 180 -39.36 10.03 -20.18
C ASP A 180 -40.12 11.32 -19.81
N GLY A 181 -40.52 12.10 -20.82
CA GLY A 181 -41.21 13.38 -20.61
C GLY A 181 -42.61 13.26 -20.00
N SER A 182 -43.19 12.05 -19.95
CA SER A 182 -44.50 11.74 -19.36
C SER A 182 -44.42 11.11 -17.97
N THR A 183 -43.20 10.86 -17.47
CA THR A 183 -42.98 10.17 -16.20
C THR A 183 -43.32 11.09 -15.02
N ASP A 184 -44.17 10.62 -14.09
CA ASP A 184 -44.43 11.31 -12.81
C ASP A 184 -43.17 11.26 -11.92
N LEU A 185 -42.35 12.31 -12.02
CA LEU A 185 -41.15 12.48 -11.21
C LEU A 185 -41.46 12.50 -9.70
N GLY A 186 -42.65 12.94 -9.29
CA GLY A 186 -43.08 12.92 -7.90
C GLY A 186 -43.25 11.50 -7.39
N GLN A 187 -43.86 10.61 -8.18
CA GLN A 187 -43.99 9.18 -7.86
C GLN A 187 -42.61 8.49 -7.83
N VAL A 188 -41.78 8.71 -8.84
CA VAL A 188 -40.42 8.15 -8.92
C VAL A 188 -39.60 8.54 -7.69
N LYS A 189 -39.66 9.81 -7.26
CA LYS A 189 -38.96 10.29 -6.06
C LYS A 189 -39.49 9.67 -4.76
N ARG A 190 -40.79 9.33 -4.67
CA ARG A 190 -41.34 8.61 -3.51
C ARG A 190 -40.85 7.17 -3.48
N GLN A 191 -40.85 6.49 -4.63
CA GLN A 191 -40.34 5.13 -4.74
C GLN A 191 -38.83 5.05 -4.46
N LEU A 192 -38.03 5.96 -5.01
CA LEU A 192 -36.60 6.04 -4.76
C LEU A 192 -36.28 6.28 -3.28
N ARG A 193 -37.01 7.20 -2.62
CA ARG A 193 -36.85 7.42 -1.16
C ARG A 193 -37.16 6.18 -0.34
N SER A 194 -38.24 5.46 -0.67
CA SER A 194 -38.55 4.19 0.02
C SER A 194 -37.49 3.12 -0.19
N ILE A 195 -36.85 3.08 -1.38
CA ILE A 195 -35.73 2.18 -1.66
C ILE A 195 -34.51 2.57 -0.82
N GLN A 196 -34.18 3.86 -0.73
CA GLN A 196 -33.08 4.38 0.07
C GLN A 196 -33.28 4.06 1.57
N GLU A 197 -34.48 4.26 2.09
CA GLU A 197 -34.82 3.90 3.48
C GLU A 197 -34.64 2.39 3.73
N GLN A 198 -35.09 1.54 2.81
CA GLN A 198 -34.87 0.09 2.90
C GLN A 198 -33.40 -0.30 2.78
N TRP A 199 -32.65 0.42 1.95
CA TRP A 199 -31.21 0.23 1.78
C TRP A 199 -30.45 0.56 3.05
N ASP A 200 -30.78 1.66 3.71
CA ASP A 200 -30.16 2.05 4.97
C ASP A 200 -30.54 1.06 6.09
N LYS A 201 -31.81 0.62 6.12
CA LYS A 201 -32.29 -0.38 7.08
C LYS A 201 -31.64 -1.76 6.89
N ALA A 202 -31.28 -2.12 5.66
CA ALA A 202 -30.58 -3.38 5.37
C ALA A 202 -29.15 -3.43 5.95
N GLY A 203 -28.61 -2.31 6.44
CA GLY A 203 -27.32 -2.27 7.13
C GLY A 203 -26.12 -2.28 6.18
N ASP A 204 -25.00 -2.80 6.65
CA ASP A 204 -23.72 -2.71 5.94
C ASP A 204 -23.53 -3.81 4.87
N LEU A 205 -22.56 -3.61 3.98
CA LEU A 205 -22.18 -4.59 2.94
C LEU A 205 -20.75 -5.11 3.14
N PRO A 206 -20.47 -6.35 2.69
CA PRO A 206 -19.09 -6.83 2.54
C PRO A 206 -18.28 -5.85 1.68
N ARG A 207 -16.97 -5.76 1.96
CA ARG A 207 -16.11 -4.77 1.30
C ARG A 207 -16.03 -4.97 -0.22
N SER A 208 -16.18 -6.22 -0.70
CA SER A 208 -16.21 -6.58 -2.12
C SER A 208 -17.42 -6.01 -2.86
N ASP A 209 -18.58 -5.99 -2.23
CA ASP A 209 -19.87 -5.70 -2.88
C ASP A 209 -20.31 -4.25 -2.71
N ARG A 210 -19.80 -3.58 -1.68
CA ARG A 210 -20.12 -2.18 -1.37
C ARG A 210 -20.01 -1.27 -2.60
N SER A 211 -18.84 -1.23 -3.23
CA SER A 211 -18.59 -0.35 -4.39
C SER A 211 -19.52 -0.66 -5.58
N ARG A 212 -19.75 -1.95 -5.87
CA ARG A 212 -20.59 -2.40 -7.00
C ARG A 212 -22.03 -1.95 -6.83
N LEU A 213 -22.63 -2.22 -5.66
CA LEU A 213 -24.04 -1.96 -5.42
C LEU A 213 -24.32 -0.47 -5.18
N GLU A 214 -23.46 0.24 -4.43
CA GLU A 214 -23.59 1.70 -4.22
C GLU A 214 -23.49 2.46 -5.54
N SER A 215 -22.56 2.07 -6.43
CA SER A 215 -22.40 2.73 -7.73
C SER A 215 -23.62 2.56 -8.63
N ARG A 216 -24.32 1.41 -8.55
CA ARG A 216 -25.54 1.17 -9.33
C ARG A 216 -26.70 2.03 -8.81
N LEU A 217 -26.92 2.06 -7.50
CA LEU A 217 -27.93 2.91 -6.89
C LEU A 217 -27.68 4.40 -7.20
N LYS A 218 -26.43 4.84 -7.06
CA LYS A 218 -26.01 6.22 -7.35
C LYS A 218 -26.34 6.64 -8.79
N LYS A 219 -26.19 5.76 -9.78
CA LYS A 219 -26.55 6.07 -11.17
C LYS A 219 -28.02 6.40 -11.33
N VAL A 220 -28.91 5.68 -10.63
CA VAL A 220 -30.35 5.95 -10.63
C VAL A 220 -30.63 7.29 -9.96
N GLU A 221 -30.02 7.54 -8.80
CA GLU A 221 -30.16 8.82 -8.09
C GLU A 221 -29.71 10.02 -8.93
N ASP A 222 -28.57 9.88 -9.61
CA ASP A 222 -28.03 10.93 -10.48
C ASP A 222 -28.93 11.15 -11.71
N ALA A 223 -29.53 10.09 -12.27
CA ALA A 223 -30.50 10.20 -13.36
C ALA A 223 -31.79 10.91 -12.93
N VAL A 224 -32.34 10.56 -11.76
CA VAL A 224 -33.53 11.24 -11.19
C VAL A 224 -33.23 12.70 -10.90
N ARG A 225 -32.07 13.01 -10.29
CA ARG A 225 -31.64 14.40 -10.03
C ARG A 225 -31.51 15.21 -11.32
N LYS A 226 -30.95 14.61 -12.37
CA LYS A 226 -30.83 15.25 -13.69
C LYS A 226 -32.20 15.51 -14.32
N ALA A 227 -33.12 14.56 -14.25
CA ALA A 227 -34.47 14.72 -14.77
C ALA A 227 -35.24 15.83 -14.01
N GLU A 228 -35.09 15.90 -12.69
CA GLU A 228 -35.66 16.97 -11.87
C GLU A 228 -35.10 18.34 -12.23
N SER A 229 -33.77 18.48 -12.34
CA SER A 229 -33.14 19.74 -12.76
C SER A 229 -33.65 20.17 -14.14
N SER A 230 -33.79 19.22 -15.07
CA SER A 230 -34.28 19.51 -16.42
C SER A 230 -35.75 19.92 -16.43
N ALA A 231 -36.58 19.34 -15.57
CA ALA A 231 -37.98 19.72 -15.42
C ALA A 231 -38.11 21.11 -14.78
N TRP A 232 -37.35 21.38 -13.71
CA TRP A 232 -37.29 22.69 -13.09
C TRP A 232 -36.78 23.77 -14.05
N ASP A 233 -35.77 23.48 -14.86
CA ASP A 233 -35.25 24.42 -15.87
C ASP A 233 -36.27 24.78 -16.95
N ARG A 234 -37.19 23.86 -17.29
CA ARG A 234 -38.32 24.09 -18.20
C ARG A 234 -39.42 24.92 -17.55
N ASP A 235 -39.68 24.68 -16.27
CA ASP A 235 -40.72 25.36 -15.51
C ASP A 235 -40.22 26.58 -14.71
N ASP A 236 -38.99 27.04 -14.99
CA ASP A 236 -38.29 28.11 -14.27
C ASP A 236 -39.15 29.39 -14.25
N PRO A 237 -39.73 29.75 -13.08
CA PRO A 237 -40.65 30.88 -12.96
C PRO A 237 -40.00 32.21 -13.33
N ASP A 238 -38.70 32.36 -13.09
CA ASP A 238 -37.97 33.58 -13.41
C ASP A 238 -37.73 33.69 -14.91
N LYS A 239 -37.47 32.58 -15.62
CA LYS A 239 -37.36 32.57 -17.09
C LYS A 239 -38.70 32.89 -17.72
N ARG A 240 -39.79 32.28 -17.24
CA ARG A 240 -41.16 32.60 -17.70
C ARG A 240 -41.50 34.07 -17.43
N ALA A 241 -41.29 34.57 -16.22
CA ALA A 241 -41.56 35.96 -15.87
C ALA A 241 -40.72 36.97 -16.68
N ARG A 242 -39.44 36.67 -16.94
CA ARG A 242 -38.59 37.49 -17.82
C ARG A 242 -39.06 37.43 -19.27
N ALA A 243 -39.47 36.27 -19.77
CA ALA A 243 -40.02 36.11 -21.11
C ALA A 243 -41.34 36.85 -21.27
N GLU A 244 -42.25 36.78 -20.29
CA GLU A 244 -43.51 37.54 -20.24
C GLU A 244 -43.25 39.05 -20.17
N SER A 245 -42.34 39.51 -19.30
CA SER A 245 -41.97 40.93 -19.22
C SER A 245 -41.36 41.44 -20.54
N THR A 246 -40.57 40.61 -21.21
CA THR A 246 -39.96 40.94 -22.51
C THR A 246 -41.02 40.97 -23.61
N ALA A 247 -41.96 40.02 -23.61
CA ALA A 247 -43.10 40.01 -24.53
C ALA A 247 -43.95 41.26 -24.36
N ASN A 248 -44.28 41.66 -23.13
CA ASN A 248 -45.03 42.88 -22.85
C ASN A 248 -44.31 44.14 -23.39
N ALA A 249 -43.00 44.25 -23.18
CA ALA A 249 -42.21 45.37 -23.72
C ALA A 249 -42.23 45.43 -25.25
N PHE A 250 -42.19 44.28 -25.93
CA PHE A 250 -42.32 44.23 -27.40
C PHE A 250 -43.75 44.54 -27.86
N THR A 251 -44.78 44.15 -27.10
CA THR A 251 -46.17 44.55 -27.37
C THR A 251 -46.35 46.06 -27.26
N ASP A 252 -45.80 46.70 -26.23
CA ASP A 252 -45.85 48.15 -26.06
C ASP A 252 -45.09 48.89 -27.17
N ALA A 253 -43.90 48.38 -27.55
CA ALA A 253 -43.12 48.92 -28.64
C ALA A 253 -43.85 48.81 -29.99
N LEU A 254 -44.52 47.69 -30.23
CA LEU A 254 -45.33 47.46 -31.43
C LEU A 254 -46.50 48.46 -31.51
N ALA A 255 -47.25 48.64 -30.41
CA ALA A 255 -48.36 49.58 -30.36
C ALA A 255 -47.92 51.01 -30.66
N LYS A 256 -46.75 51.42 -30.15
CA LYS A 256 -46.16 52.72 -30.46
C LYS A 256 -45.73 52.83 -31.93
N GLN A 257 -45.05 51.81 -32.47
CA GLN A 257 -44.62 51.80 -33.87
C GLN A 257 -45.81 51.82 -34.83
N GLU A 258 -46.91 51.15 -34.49
CA GLU A 258 -48.16 51.14 -35.27
C GLU A 258 -48.83 52.53 -35.24
N ALA A 259 -48.88 53.21 -34.09
CA ALA A 259 -49.35 54.58 -34.00
C ALA A 259 -48.48 55.58 -34.79
N ASP A 260 -47.15 55.44 -34.69
CA ASP A 260 -46.20 56.26 -35.47
C ASP A 260 -46.34 55.99 -36.98
N LEU A 261 -46.63 54.75 -37.38
CA LEU A 261 -46.87 54.38 -38.77
C LEU A 261 -48.15 55.02 -39.32
N GLU A 262 -49.23 55.06 -38.54
CA GLU A 262 -50.46 55.77 -38.92
C GLU A 262 -50.22 57.27 -39.11
N GLN A 263 -49.47 57.90 -38.20
CA GLN A 263 -49.09 59.31 -38.32
C GLN A 263 -48.22 59.57 -39.55
N ALA A 264 -47.24 58.71 -39.83
CA ALA A 264 -46.37 58.82 -41.01
C ALA A 264 -47.17 58.65 -42.32
N ARG A 265 -48.15 57.73 -42.34
CA ARG A 265 -49.08 57.56 -43.48
C ARG A 265 -49.96 58.79 -43.67
N ALA A 266 -50.50 59.36 -42.60
CA ALA A 266 -51.31 60.58 -42.66
C ALA A 266 -50.52 61.82 -43.11
N ALA A 267 -49.22 61.88 -42.78
CA ALA A 267 -48.31 62.95 -43.19
C ALA A 267 -47.74 62.77 -44.60
N GLY A 268 -47.94 61.61 -45.25
CA GLY A 268 -47.42 61.31 -46.59
C GLY A 268 -45.90 61.05 -46.65
N ASP A 269 -45.25 60.73 -45.52
CA ASP A 269 -43.80 60.44 -45.48
C ASP A 269 -43.53 58.97 -45.81
N GLU A 270 -43.44 58.66 -47.11
CA GLU A 270 -43.19 57.30 -47.60
C GLU A 270 -41.89 56.67 -47.06
N ARG A 271 -40.87 57.48 -46.74
CA ARG A 271 -39.60 56.99 -46.21
C ARG A 271 -39.75 56.54 -44.76
N ALA A 272 -40.47 57.31 -43.95
CA ALA A 272 -40.80 56.94 -42.58
C ALA A 272 -41.69 55.69 -42.53
N VAL A 273 -42.68 55.58 -43.42
CA VAL A 273 -43.58 54.41 -43.55
C VAL A 273 -42.79 53.12 -43.78
N ARG A 274 -41.92 53.05 -44.80
CA ARG A 274 -41.13 51.84 -45.10
C ARG A 274 -40.22 51.43 -43.96
N LYS A 275 -39.62 52.41 -43.27
CA LYS A 275 -38.73 52.16 -42.13
C LYS A 275 -39.51 51.60 -40.93
N LEU A 276 -40.69 52.15 -40.65
CA LEU A 276 -41.54 51.68 -39.55
C LEU A 276 -42.12 50.29 -39.85
N GLU A 277 -42.51 50.00 -41.09
CA GLU A 277 -42.97 48.66 -41.50
C GLU A 277 -41.89 47.58 -41.26
N GLN A 278 -40.64 47.84 -41.65
CA GLN A 278 -39.51 46.94 -41.39
C GLN A 278 -39.23 46.80 -39.87
N SER A 279 -39.38 47.88 -39.10
CA SER A 279 -39.19 47.86 -37.65
C SER A 279 -40.29 47.05 -36.94
N ILE A 280 -41.53 47.16 -37.40
CA ILE A 280 -42.68 46.40 -36.90
C ILE A 280 -42.48 44.92 -37.21
N GLU A 281 -42.07 44.56 -38.42
CA GLU A 281 -41.79 43.17 -38.79
C GLU A 281 -40.73 42.53 -37.88
N SER A 282 -39.63 43.25 -37.63
CA SER A 282 -38.58 42.75 -36.72
C SER A 282 -39.04 42.66 -35.27
N THR A 283 -39.85 43.62 -34.79
CA THR A 283 -40.42 43.61 -33.43
C THR A 283 -41.43 42.46 -33.25
N ARG A 284 -42.24 42.16 -34.27
CA ARG A 284 -43.15 40.99 -34.29
C ARG A 284 -42.40 39.66 -34.21
N ALA A 285 -41.32 39.52 -34.97
CA ALA A 285 -40.49 38.31 -34.92
C ALA A 285 -39.88 38.07 -33.53
N LEU A 286 -39.44 39.15 -32.85
CA LEU A 286 -38.93 39.09 -31.49
C LEU A 286 -40.02 38.81 -30.44
N LEU A 287 -41.22 39.37 -30.63
CA LEU A 287 -42.39 39.08 -29.78
C LEU A 287 -42.78 37.60 -29.85
N GLU A 288 -42.86 37.03 -31.05
CA GLU A 288 -43.15 35.59 -31.21
C GLU A 288 -42.10 34.72 -30.53
N ALA A 289 -40.82 35.08 -30.64
CA ALA A 289 -39.74 34.35 -29.99
C ALA A 289 -39.85 34.43 -28.45
N ALA A 290 -40.17 35.59 -27.89
CA ALA A 290 -40.38 35.76 -26.45
C ALA A 290 -41.62 34.99 -25.95
N GLN A 291 -42.73 35.03 -26.70
CA GLN A 291 -43.95 34.31 -26.37
C GLN A 291 -43.78 32.78 -26.39
N ARG A 292 -42.96 32.25 -27.32
CA ARG A 292 -42.61 30.81 -27.34
C ARG A 292 -41.79 30.35 -26.15
N ILE A 293 -41.05 31.25 -25.50
CA ILE A 293 -40.26 30.94 -24.29
C ILE A 293 -41.15 31.05 -23.02
N ALA A 294 -42.20 31.88 -23.07
CA ALA A 294 -43.15 32.05 -21.97
C ALA A 294 -44.19 30.90 -21.88
N GLN A 295 -44.46 30.20 -22.99
CA GLN A 295 -45.32 29.00 -23.05
C GLN A 295 -44.59 27.75 -22.56
#